data_AF-A0A812V6N7-F1
#
_entry.id   AF-A0A812V6N7-F1
#
_cell.length_a   1.000
_cell.length_b   1.000
_cell.length_c   1.000
_cell.angle_alpha   90.00
_cell.angle_beta   90.00
_cell.angle_gamma   90.00
#
_symmetry.space_group_name_H-M   'P 1'
#
loop_
_entity.id
_entity.type
_entity.pdbx_description
1 polymer ?
#
loop_
_entity_poly.entity_id
_entity_poly.type
_entity_poly.pdbx_seq_one_letter_code
_entity_poly.pdbx_strand_id
1 'polypeptide(L)'
;MSARRRRVRLPIEVKASPGMRLSSDAAGELSSEFLTTQRPLLDLVARLRPQLSQDPLRHPFDVGIRCLGWRGAVPSVANLRETGKYPMMDASYQSATIPGLFFAGALSHGRDYRRSAGGFIHGFRYTARALYRILRYEQAGWPNVSFAVDQELWMRQVLRRINEAAGPYQMFGELVDVLLFKEGPGGLVVEYLEEVPMAYAQEKGEFRRSPRLILSFVYGRQFSPGDLPSPGAVGAEFAELSAFLHPRLELFEAFTGSGHSLPVHAHAVVEDVFTEWQSFVGHVDPLFRFLAASARMASKWLQAEGGEVAAVG
;
A
#
# COMPACT_ATOMS: atom_id res chain seq x y z
N MET A 1 -27.57 9.34 0.18
CA MET A 1 -28.64 8.74 -0.65
C MET A 1 -28.08 7.49 -1.30
N SER A 2 -28.65 6.32 -0.96
CA SER A 2 -28.16 4.99 -1.37
C SER A 2 -28.56 4.69 -2.82
N ALA A 3 -27.59 4.54 -3.71
CA ALA A 3 -27.82 4.10 -5.07
C ALA A 3 -28.23 2.61 -5.06
N ARG A 4 -29.54 2.35 -5.10
CA ARG A 4 -30.10 1.01 -5.32
C ARG A 4 -29.63 0.51 -6.69
N ARG A 5 -28.61 -0.34 -6.72
CA ARG A 5 -28.30 -1.20 -7.88
C ARG A 5 -29.58 -1.94 -8.26
N ARG A 6 -30.15 -1.64 -9.43
CA ARG A 6 -31.25 -2.44 -9.99
C ARG A 6 -30.71 -3.85 -10.25
N ARG A 7 -31.05 -4.79 -9.36
CA ARG A 7 -30.80 -6.22 -9.56
C ARG A 7 -31.75 -6.72 -10.64
N VAL A 8 -31.24 -6.89 -11.85
CA VAL A 8 -31.97 -7.62 -12.90
C VAL A 8 -31.85 -9.11 -12.57
N ARG A 9 -32.93 -9.72 -12.10
CA ARG A 9 -33.03 -11.18 -11.92
C ARG A 9 -33.31 -11.79 -13.29
N LEU A 10 -32.33 -12.46 -13.87
CA LEU A 10 -32.55 -13.31 -15.03
C LEU A 10 -32.56 -14.77 -14.55
N PRO A 11 -33.68 -15.50 -14.65
CA PRO A 11 -33.62 -16.95 -14.56
C PRO A 11 -32.74 -17.45 -15.70
N ILE A 12 -31.65 -18.15 -15.38
CA ILE A 12 -30.82 -18.80 -16.39
C ILE A 12 -31.54 -20.11 -16.76
N GLU A 13 -32.54 -20.02 -17.63
CA GLU A 13 -32.98 -21.18 -18.42
C GLU A 13 -32.11 -21.23 -19.68
N VAL A 14 -31.06 -22.06 -19.65
CA VAL A 14 -30.39 -22.45 -20.90
C VAL A 14 -31.22 -23.57 -21.50
N LYS A 15 -32.03 -23.25 -22.52
CA LYS A 15 -32.60 -24.29 -23.40
C LYS A 15 -31.48 -24.93 -24.19
N ALA A 16 -30.93 -25.99 -23.62
CA ALA A 16 -30.25 -27.00 -24.39
C ALA A 16 -31.23 -27.74 -25.29
N SER A 17 -30.71 -28.27 -26.40
CA SER A 17 -31.39 -29.04 -27.44
C SER A 17 -32.55 -29.93 -26.91
N PRO A 18 -33.55 -30.28 -27.74
CA PRO A 18 -34.76 -30.97 -27.28
C PRO A 18 -34.43 -32.18 -26.38
N GLY A 19 -34.74 -32.07 -25.08
CA GLY A 19 -34.57 -33.15 -24.11
C GLY A 19 -33.58 -32.91 -22.96
N MET A 20 -32.78 -31.84 -22.96
CA MET A 20 -31.87 -31.52 -21.83
C MET A 20 -32.35 -30.28 -21.06
N ARG A 21 -32.67 -30.43 -19.77
CA ARG A 21 -32.87 -29.34 -18.81
C ARG A 21 -31.75 -29.35 -17.79
N LEU A 22 -30.92 -28.30 -17.79
CA LEU A 22 -30.01 -28.01 -16.68
C LEU A 22 -30.70 -26.98 -15.79
N SER A 23 -31.28 -27.43 -14.68
CA SER A 23 -31.78 -26.55 -13.62
C SER A 23 -30.73 -26.45 -12.51
N SER A 24 -30.33 -25.23 -12.18
CA SER A 24 -29.56 -24.94 -10.97
C SER A 24 -30.47 -24.13 -10.05
N ASP A 25 -30.71 -24.63 -8.84
CA ASP A 25 -31.46 -23.90 -7.79
C ASP A 25 -30.64 -22.74 -7.18
N ALA A 26 -29.38 -22.57 -7.61
CA ALA A 26 -28.54 -21.47 -7.19
C ALA A 26 -28.86 -20.21 -8.01
N ALA A 27 -29.58 -19.27 -7.40
CA ALA A 27 -29.63 -17.89 -7.86
C ALA A 27 -28.25 -17.23 -7.65
N GLY A 28 -27.30 -17.50 -8.55
CA GLY A 28 -25.94 -16.96 -8.51
C GLY A 28 -25.61 -16.15 -9.76
N GLU A 29 -24.99 -14.99 -9.57
CA GLU A 29 -24.24 -14.34 -10.65
C GLU A 29 -23.08 -15.27 -11.06
N LEU A 30 -22.78 -15.37 -12.36
CA LEU A 30 -21.56 -16.03 -12.87
C LEU A 30 -20.34 -15.19 -12.46
N SER A 31 -19.97 -15.25 -11.19
CA SER A 31 -18.79 -14.59 -10.63
C SER A 31 -17.57 -15.52 -10.68
N SER A 32 -16.37 -14.95 -10.61
CA SER A 32 -15.13 -15.74 -10.50
C SER A 32 -15.17 -16.70 -9.29
N GLU A 33 -15.83 -16.30 -8.20
CA GLU A 33 -16.03 -17.12 -7.01
C GLU A 33 -16.94 -18.33 -7.29
N PHE A 34 -18.07 -18.12 -7.98
CA PHE A 34 -18.95 -19.19 -8.42
C PHE A 34 -18.21 -20.20 -9.33
N LEU A 35 -17.39 -19.71 -10.27
CA LEU A 35 -16.59 -20.57 -11.15
C LEU A 35 -15.47 -21.31 -10.41
N THR A 36 -14.90 -20.73 -9.35
CA THR A 36 -13.91 -21.42 -8.51
C THR A 36 -14.49 -22.54 -7.65
N THR A 37 -15.75 -22.40 -7.26
CA THR A 37 -16.47 -23.34 -6.37
C THR A 37 -17.20 -24.42 -7.16
N GLN A 38 -17.77 -24.09 -8.30
CA GLN A 38 -18.46 -25.00 -9.22
C GLN A 38 -17.55 -25.43 -10.38
N ARG A 39 -16.36 -25.94 -10.08
CA ARG A 39 -15.38 -26.37 -11.09
C ARG A 39 -15.97 -27.30 -12.18
N PRO A 40 -16.82 -28.28 -11.86
CA PRO A 40 -17.42 -29.17 -12.87
C PRO A 40 -18.33 -28.43 -13.86
N LEU A 41 -18.91 -27.29 -13.47
CA LEU A 41 -19.80 -26.51 -14.33
C LEU A 41 -19.04 -25.89 -15.51
N LEU A 42 -17.81 -25.42 -15.29
CA LEU A 42 -16.98 -24.87 -16.38
C LEU A 42 -16.62 -25.96 -17.38
N ASP A 43 -16.27 -27.15 -16.87
CA ASP A 43 -15.96 -28.34 -17.67
C ASP A 43 -17.21 -28.82 -18.44
N LEU A 44 -18.40 -28.69 -17.85
CA LEU A 44 -19.68 -29.00 -18.49
C LEU A 44 -20.05 -27.99 -19.58
N VAL A 45 -19.90 -26.69 -19.32
CA VAL A 45 -20.13 -25.63 -20.31
C VAL A 45 -19.19 -25.80 -21.49
N ALA A 46 -17.91 -26.14 -21.26
CA ALA A 46 -16.96 -26.45 -22.32
C ALA A 46 -17.46 -27.56 -23.25
N ARG A 47 -17.91 -28.68 -22.66
CA ARG A 47 -18.40 -29.85 -23.41
C ARG A 47 -19.69 -29.58 -24.16
N LEU A 48 -20.61 -28.81 -23.57
CA LEU A 48 -21.95 -28.62 -24.14
C LEU A 48 -22.01 -27.45 -25.12
N ARG A 49 -21.11 -26.45 -25.04
CA ARG A 49 -21.15 -25.26 -25.89
C ARG A 49 -21.21 -25.53 -27.41
N PRO A 50 -20.53 -26.55 -27.98
CA PRO A 50 -20.67 -26.91 -29.39
C PRO A 50 -22.10 -27.33 -29.78
N GLN A 51 -22.87 -27.87 -28.81
CA GLN A 51 -24.25 -28.32 -29.01
C GLN A 51 -25.28 -27.23 -28.68
N LEU A 52 -24.88 -26.21 -27.91
CA LEU A 52 -25.76 -25.19 -27.34
C LEU A 52 -25.63 -23.79 -27.97
N SER A 53 -24.50 -23.47 -28.60
CA SER A 53 -24.22 -22.12 -29.08
C SER A 53 -24.88 -21.87 -30.44
N GLN A 54 -25.77 -20.88 -30.50
CA GLN A 54 -26.31 -20.28 -31.74
C GLN A 54 -25.49 -19.06 -32.20
N ASP A 55 -24.41 -18.70 -31.49
CA ASP A 55 -23.59 -17.52 -31.77
C ASP A 55 -22.40 -17.88 -32.69
N PRO A 56 -22.40 -17.44 -33.96
CA PRO A 56 -21.36 -17.76 -34.94
C PRO A 56 -20.02 -17.03 -34.70
N LEU A 57 -19.98 -16.00 -33.85
CA LEU A 57 -18.77 -15.21 -33.55
C LEU A 57 -17.95 -15.76 -32.38
N ARG A 58 -18.46 -16.79 -31.69
CA ARG A 58 -17.80 -17.41 -30.53
C ARG A 58 -17.56 -18.88 -30.80
N HIS A 59 -16.37 -19.20 -31.31
CA HIS A 59 -15.96 -20.57 -31.63
C HIS A 59 -16.11 -21.54 -30.44
N PRO A 60 -16.46 -22.81 -30.70
CA PRO A 60 -16.29 -23.88 -29.71
C PRO A 60 -14.81 -23.98 -29.31
N PHE A 61 -14.53 -24.37 -28.06
CA PHE A 61 -13.17 -24.60 -27.57
C PHE A 61 -13.03 -26.04 -27.11
N ASP A 62 -11.92 -26.68 -27.50
CA ASP A 62 -11.64 -28.08 -27.16
C ASP A 62 -11.16 -28.24 -25.71
N VAL A 63 -10.46 -27.23 -25.18
CA VAL A 63 -9.83 -27.24 -23.85
C VAL A 63 -10.09 -25.93 -23.12
N GLY A 64 -10.51 -26.02 -21.86
CA GLY A 64 -10.61 -24.89 -20.94
C GLY A 64 -9.40 -24.81 -20.02
N ILE A 65 -8.65 -23.71 -20.05
CA ILE A 65 -7.54 -23.46 -19.12
C ILE A 65 -8.05 -22.62 -17.94
N ARG A 66 -7.98 -23.18 -16.72
CA ARG A 66 -8.47 -22.52 -15.50
C ARG A 66 -7.38 -21.66 -14.86
N CYS A 67 -7.35 -20.38 -15.23
CA CYS A 67 -6.46 -19.38 -14.62
C CYS A 67 -7.08 -18.73 -13.37
N LEU A 68 -7.60 -19.54 -12.45
CA LEU A 68 -8.39 -19.08 -11.28
C LEU A 68 -7.53 -18.73 -10.06
N GLY A 69 -6.21 -18.65 -10.23
CA GLY A 69 -5.25 -18.32 -9.20
C GLY A 69 -4.87 -19.51 -8.30
N TRP A 70 -4.11 -19.19 -7.24
CA TRP A 70 -3.52 -20.13 -6.29
C TRP A 70 -3.92 -19.77 -4.86
N ARG A 71 -4.00 -20.76 -3.97
CA ARG A 71 -3.91 -20.52 -2.52
C ARG A 71 -2.44 -20.52 -2.13
N GLY A 72 -2.05 -19.71 -1.15
CA GLY A 72 -0.67 -19.73 -0.64
C GLY A 72 -0.31 -21.13 -0.20
N ALA A 73 0.83 -21.64 -0.66
CA ALA A 73 1.37 -22.91 -0.17
C ALA A 73 1.99 -22.65 1.21
N VAL A 74 1.13 -22.57 2.22
CA VAL A 74 1.54 -22.44 3.60
C VAL A 74 1.79 -23.86 4.13
N PRO A 75 2.98 -24.20 4.65
CA PRO A 75 3.22 -25.52 5.22
C PRO A 75 2.18 -25.79 6.31
N SER A 76 1.75 -27.04 6.46
CA SER A 76 0.84 -27.44 7.54
C SER A 76 1.58 -27.39 8.88
N VAL A 77 1.73 -26.17 9.40
CA VAL A 77 2.29 -25.89 10.71
C VAL A 77 1.13 -25.75 11.68
N ALA A 78 1.17 -26.49 12.78
CA ALA A 78 0.16 -26.38 13.83
C ALA A 78 0.02 -24.92 14.29
N ASN A 79 -1.22 -24.48 14.51
CA ASN A 79 -1.59 -23.15 15.00
C ASN A 79 -1.33 -21.97 14.03
N LEU A 80 -0.92 -22.21 12.79
CA LEU A 80 -0.81 -21.15 11.81
C LEU A 80 -2.20 -20.68 11.35
N ARG A 81 -2.45 -19.38 11.46
CA ARG A 81 -3.69 -18.74 10.98
C ARG A 81 -3.49 -18.13 9.60
N GLU A 82 -4.55 -18.15 8.79
CA GLU A 82 -4.58 -17.61 7.44
C GLU A 82 -5.74 -16.62 7.26
N THR A 83 -5.56 -15.64 6.39
CA THR A 83 -6.58 -14.70 5.91
C THR A 83 -6.92 -15.04 4.46
N GLY A 84 -7.62 -16.16 4.26
CA GLY A 84 -8.06 -16.62 2.96
C GLY A 84 -6.94 -17.20 2.09
N LYS A 85 -6.16 -16.35 1.41
CA LYS A 85 -5.06 -16.79 0.50
C LYS A 85 -3.68 -16.77 1.17
N TYR A 86 -3.48 -15.94 2.20
CA TYR A 86 -2.16 -15.66 2.78
C TYR A 86 -2.14 -15.96 4.28
N PRO A 87 -0.96 -16.23 4.86
CA PRO A 87 -0.83 -16.33 6.30
C PRO A 87 -1.13 -15.00 6.98
N MET A 88 -1.72 -15.07 8.18
CA MET A 88 -1.94 -13.91 9.04
C MET A 88 -0.61 -13.51 9.68
N MET A 89 -0.23 -12.25 9.52
CA MET A 89 1.04 -11.73 10.01
C MET A 89 0.92 -10.31 10.54
N ASP A 90 1.81 -9.93 11.45
CA ASP A 90 1.92 -8.60 12.01
C ASP A 90 2.69 -7.64 11.07
N ALA A 91 2.89 -6.39 11.51
CA ALA A 91 3.61 -5.37 10.74
C ALA A 91 5.09 -5.71 10.45
N SER A 92 5.65 -6.69 11.16
CA SER A 92 7.04 -7.15 10.99
C SER A 92 7.17 -8.33 10.00
N TYR A 93 6.06 -8.73 9.36
CA TYR A 93 5.93 -9.95 8.56
C TYR A 93 6.09 -11.25 9.36
N GLN A 94 6.02 -11.18 10.68
CA GLN A 94 6.00 -12.35 11.56
C GLN A 94 4.58 -12.92 11.63
N SER A 95 4.46 -14.24 11.75
CA SER A 95 3.19 -14.91 12.04
C SER A 95 2.50 -14.31 13.25
N ALA A 96 1.20 -14.03 13.09
CA ALA A 96 0.38 -13.51 14.17
C ALA A 96 0.16 -14.53 15.32
N THR A 97 0.52 -15.81 15.12
CA THR A 97 0.30 -16.87 16.11
C THR A 97 1.54 -17.66 16.48
N ILE A 98 2.62 -17.60 15.69
CA ILE A 98 3.85 -18.36 15.93
C ILE A 98 5.04 -17.40 16.00
N PRO A 99 5.51 -17.04 17.22
CA PRO A 99 6.71 -16.22 17.38
C PRO A 99 7.93 -16.86 16.70
N GLY A 100 8.75 -16.03 16.02
CA GLY A 100 9.94 -16.48 15.30
C GLY A 100 9.68 -17.04 13.90
N LEU A 101 8.42 -17.20 13.47
CA LEU A 101 8.08 -17.58 12.10
C LEU A 101 7.80 -16.34 11.25
N PHE A 102 8.58 -16.11 10.21
CA PHE A 102 8.44 -14.95 9.30
C PHE A 102 8.08 -15.38 7.88
N PHE A 103 7.44 -14.50 7.12
CA PHE A 103 7.03 -14.73 5.74
C PHE A 103 7.75 -13.81 4.77
N ALA A 104 8.26 -14.37 3.68
CA ALA A 104 8.93 -13.65 2.60
C ALA A 104 8.36 -14.04 1.22
N GLY A 105 8.75 -13.29 0.19
CA GLY A 105 8.32 -13.55 -1.19
C GLY A 105 6.82 -13.34 -1.35
N ALA A 106 6.16 -14.18 -2.17
CA ALA A 106 4.74 -14.04 -2.42
C ALA A 106 3.85 -14.20 -1.17
N LEU A 107 4.35 -14.80 -0.07
CA LEU A 107 3.60 -14.92 1.18
C LEU A 107 3.49 -13.59 1.92
N SER A 108 4.51 -12.72 1.85
CA SER A 108 4.44 -11.37 2.46
C SER A 108 3.38 -10.50 1.81
N HIS A 109 2.92 -10.87 0.59
CA HIS A 109 1.84 -10.16 -0.09
C HIS A 109 0.51 -10.18 0.70
N GLY A 110 0.39 -11.02 1.74
CA GLY A 110 -0.75 -10.95 2.66
C GLY A 110 -0.92 -9.57 3.32
N ARG A 111 0.16 -8.81 3.51
CA ARG A 111 0.12 -7.46 4.12
C ARG A 111 -0.48 -6.40 3.20
N ASP A 112 -0.17 -6.48 1.92
CA ASP A 112 -0.56 -5.51 0.91
C ASP A 112 -1.51 -6.09 -0.15
N TYR A 113 -2.17 -7.20 0.15
CA TYR A 113 -3.08 -7.87 -0.77
C TYR A 113 -4.19 -6.91 -1.23
N ARG A 114 -4.31 -6.73 -2.56
CA ARG A 114 -5.22 -5.76 -3.21
C ARG A 114 -4.97 -4.28 -2.86
N ARG A 115 -3.84 -3.99 -2.21
CA ARG A 115 -3.45 -2.64 -1.78
C ARG A 115 -2.18 -2.17 -2.49
N SER A 116 -1.22 -3.07 -2.75
CA SER A 116 0.04 -2.76 -3.43
C SER A 116 0.54 -3.94 -4.29
N ALA A 117 1.81 -3.90 -4.71
CA ALA A 117 2.37 -4.78 -5.74
C ALA A 117 3.22 -5.96 -5.20
N GLY A 118 3.12 -6.31 -3.93
CA GLY A 118 3.87 -7.40 -3.28
C GLY A 118 3.61 -8.79 -3.86
N GLY A 119 2.59 -8.95 -4.72
CA GLY A 119 2.30 -10.21 -5.41
C GLY A 119 3.21 -10.49 -6.61
N PHE A 120 3.99 -9.50 -7.06
CA PHE A 120 4.86 -9.58 -8.23
C PHE A 120 6.33 -9.55 -7.84
N ILE A 121 7.20 -10.07 -8.72
CA ILE A 121 8.67 -10.12 -8.50
C ILE A 121 9.23 -8.73 -8.15
N HIS A 122 8.77 -7.70 -8.86
CA HIS A 122 9.25 -6.35 -8.64
C HIS A 122 8.85 -5.79 -7.27
N GLY A 123 7.78 -6.30 -6.64
CA GLY A 123 7.32 -5.90 -5.32
C GLY A 123 7.89 -6.75 -4.19
N PHE A 124 7.75 -8.08 -4.23
CA PHE A 124 8.18 -8.91 -3.10
C PHE A 124 9.70 -8.91 -2.85
N ARG A 125 10.52 -8.55 -3.84
CA ARG A 125 11.96 -8.34 -3.62
C ARG A 125 12.23 -7.23 -2.61
N TYR A 126 11.36 -6.21 -2.57
CA TYR A 126 11.47 -5.09 -1.65
C TYR A 126 10.89 -5.44 -0.28
N THR A 127 9.80 -6.19 -0.21
CA THR A 127 9.31 -6.71 1.09
C THR A 127 10.29 -7.69 1.73
N ALA A 128 10.98 -8.52 0.93
CA ALA A 128 12.06 -9.37 1.43
C ALA A 128 13.23 -8.56 1.99
N ARG A 129 13.61 -7.45 1.33
CA ARG A 129 14.62 -6.51 1.83
C ARG A 129 14.16 -5.81 3.12
N ALA A 130 12.90 -5.40 3.19
CA ALA A 130 12.31 -4.81 4.40
C ALA A 130 12.31 -5.81 5.56
N LEU A 131 11.92 -7.07 5.33
CA LEU A 131 12.01 -8.14 6.34
C LEU A 131 13.45 -8.32 6.83
N TYR A 132 14.43 -8.35 5.92
CA TYR A 132 15.84 -8.42 6.33
C TYR A 132 16.23 -7.26 7.25
N ARG A 133 15.81 -6.03 6.93
CA ARG A 133 16.08 -4.84 7.77
C ARG A 133 15.38 -4.91 9.12
N ILE A 134 14.16 -5.45 9.18
CA ILE A 134 13.42 -5.71 10.42
C ILE A 134 14.19 -6.71 11.29
N LEU A 135 14.62 -7.83 10.73
CA LEU A 135 15.35 -8.86 11.48
C LEU A 135 16.73 -8.36 11.97
N ARG A 136 17.40 -7.53 11.16
CA ARG A 136 18.64 -6.84 11.54
C ARG A 136 18.43 -5.81 12.64
N TYR A 137 17.25 -5.22 12.74
CA TYR A 137 16.98 -4.07 13.60
C TYR A 137 17.32 -4.35 15.06
N GLU A 138 16.95 -5.52 15.56
CA GLU A 138 17.18 -5.93 16.95
C GLU A 138 18.69 -6.03 17.31
N GLN A 139 19.58 -6.14 16.31
CA GLN A 139 21.02 -6.25 16.53
C GLN A 139 21.80 -4.97 16.16
N ALA A 140 21.37 -4.26 15.12
CA ALA A 140 22.17 -3.18 14.52
C ALA A 140 21.32 -1.99 14.02
N GLY A 141 20.05 -1.91 14.42
CA GLY A 141 19.13 -0.86 14.00
C GLY A 141 18.79 -0.89 12.51
N TRP A 142 17.98 0.09 12.07
CA TRP A 142 17.66 0.28 10.66
C TRP A 142 18.82 1.00 9.96
N PRO A 143 19.23 0.56 8.75
CA PRO A 143 20.19 1.33 7.96
C PRO A 143 19.68 2.74 7.69
N ASN A 144 20.43 3.75 8.15
CA ASN A 144 20.01 5.14 8.06
C ASN A 144 21.17 6.06 7.67
N VAL A 145 20.82 7.27 7.27
CA VAL A 145 21.73 8.40 7.12
C VAL A 145 21.19 9.57 7.92
N SER A 146 22.04 10.21 8.72
CA SER A 146 21.64 11.35 9.56
C SER A 146 22.15 12.67 8.98
N PHE A 147 21.34 13.71 9.12
CA PHE A 147 21.63 15.05 8.63
C PHE A 147 21.31 16.10 9.69
N ALA A 148 22.16 17.11 9.82
CA ALA A 148 21.79 18.31 10.57
C ALA A 148 20.76 19.13 9.76
N VAL A 149 19.72 19.65 10.42
CA VAL A 149 18.59 20.32 9.76
C VAL A 149 18.95 21.66 9.14
N ASP A 150 19.93 22.35 9.72
CA ASP A 150 20.48 23.62 9.25
C ASP A 150 21.13 23.49 7.86
N GLN A 151 21.49 22.28 7.45
CA GLN A 151 21.99 21.98 6.12
C GLN A 151 20.84 21.58 5.18
N GLU A 152 20.81 22.11 3.96
CA GLU A 152 19.81 21.70 2.95
C GLU A 152 19.94 20.23 2.48
N LEU A 153 20.98 19.51 2.92
CA LEU A 153 21.30 18.16 2.45
C LEU A 153 20.16 17.17 2.66
N TRP A 154 19.42 17.27 3.77
CA TRP A 154 18.29 16.37 4.03
C TRP A 154 17.10 16.64 3.09
N MET A 155 16.86 17.90 2.72
CA MET A 155 15.82 18.25 1.74
C MET A 155 16.19 17.74 0.34
N ARG A 156 17.48 17.84 -0.02
CA ARG A 156 18.02 17.27 -1.26
C ARG A 156 17.94 15.74 -1.26
N GLN A 157 18.16 15.10 -0.11
CA GLN A 157 17.95 13.66 0.06
C GLN A 157 16.49 13.28 -0.19
N VAL A 158 15.52 14.02 0.36
CA VAL A 158 14.09 13.79 0.10
C VAL A 158 13.78 13.91 -1.39
N LEU A 159 14.23 15.00 -2.04
CA LEU A 159 14.00 15.21 -3.47
C LEU A 159 14.66 14.11 -4.33
N ARG A 160 15.88 13.69 -3.99
CA ARG A 160 16.56 12.57 -4.66
C ARG A 160 15.74 11.28 -4.54
N ARG A 161 15.27 10.97 -3.33
CA ARG A 161 14.47 9.77 -3.07
C ARG A 161 13.13 9.80 -3.80
N ILE A 162 12.48 10.95 -3.89
CA ILE A 162 11.28 11.11 -4.73
C ILE A 162 11.57 10.73 -6.20
N ASN A 163 12.75 11.01 -6.73
CA ASN A 163 13.05 10.72 -8.14
C ASN A 163 13.68 9.32 -8.36
N GLU A 164 14.32 8.72 -7.35
CA GLU A 164 15.14 7.52 -7.53
C GLU A 164 14.66 6.28 -6.75
N ALA A 165 13.75 6.43 -5.78
CA ALA A 165 13.39 5.37 -4.85
C ALA A 165 12.44 4.33 -5.48
N ALA A 166 13.02 3.31 -6.11
CA ALA A 166 12.26 2.24 -6.74
C ALA A 166 11.43 1.39 -5.76
N GLY A 167 11.85 1.25 -4.49
CA GLY A 167 11.10 0.49 -3.49
C GLY A 167 9.74 1.10 -3.16
N PRO A 168 9.70 2.31 -2.58
CA PRO A 168 8.46 3.03 -2.28
C PRO A 168 7.57 3.28 -3.51
N TYR A 169 8.16 3.56 -4.67
CA TYR A 169 7.41 3.72 -5.92
C TYR A 169 6.68 2.44 -6.32
N GLN A 170 7.38 1.30 -6.31
CA GLN A 170 6.81 0.00 -6.72
C GLN A 170 5.89 -0.59 -5.66
N MET A 171 6.17 -0.33 -4.39
CA MET A 171 5.38 -0.76 -3.23
C MET A 171 4.57 0.40 -2.66
N PHE A 172 3.88 1.14 -3.53
CA PHE A 172 3.08 2.31 -3.18
C PHE A 172 2.16 2.04 -1.97
N GLY A 173 2.12 2.97 -1.03
CA GLY A 173 1.39 2.88 0.24
C GLY A 173 1.83 1.78 1.21
N GLU A 174 2.74 0.88 0.83
CA GLU A 174 3.20 -0.23 1.68
C GLU A 174 4.64 -0.04 2.17
N LEU A 175 5.56 0.41 1.30
CA LEU A 175 6.92 0.80 1.71
C LEU A 175 7.07 2.31 1.63
N VAL A 176 7.65 2.88 2.68
CA VAL A 176 7.82 4.32 2.86
C VAL A 176 9.24 4.65 3.28
N ASP A 177 9.66 5.87 3.02
CA ASP A 177 10.84 6.42 3.67
C ASP A 177 10.40 7.21 4.92
N VAL A 178 11.10 7.04 6.04
CA VAL A 178 10.77 7.65 7.33
C VAL A 178 11.90 8.57 7.75
N LEU A 179 11.56 9.81 8.06
CA LEU A 179 12.48 10.81 8.59
C LEU A 179 12.14 10.99 10.07
N LEU A 180 13.00 10.52 10.97
CA LEU A 180 12.83 10.72 12.41
C LEU A 180 13.55 12.01 12.82
N PHE A 181 12.84 12.92 13.46
CA PHE A 181 13.43 14.11 14.04
C PHE A 181 13.90 13.83 15.47
N LYS A 182 15.17 14.15 15.74
CA LYS A 182 15.82 13.92 17.02
C LYS A 182 16.64 15.14 17.43
N GLU A 183 16.85 15.31 18.72
CA GLU A 183 17.88 16.23 19.20
C GLU A 183 19.27 15.61 19.00
N GLY A 184 20.21 16.41 18.53
CA GLY A 184 21.60 16.01 18.35
C GLY A 184 22.58 17.13 18.68
N PRO A 185 23.90 16.84 18.60
CA PRO A 185 24.94 17.83 18.83
C PRO A 185 24.81 18.98 17.81
N GLY A 186 24.50 20.19 18.29
CA GLY A 186 24.31 21.37 17.43
C GLY A 186 22.87 21.63 16.99
N GLY A 187 21.88 20.86 17.46
CA GLY A 187 20.46 21.15 17.26
C GLY A 187 19.67 19.98 16.70
N LEU A 188 18.68 20.28 15.86
CA LEU A 188 17.78 19.28 15.28
C LEU A 188 18.51 18.44 14.23
N VAL A 189 18.41 17.12 14.37
CA VAL A 189 18.95 16.12 13.44
C VAL A 189 17.79 15.33 12.83
N VAL A 190 17.90 14.99 11.55
CA VAL A 190 17.00 14.08 10.86
C VAL A 190 17.71 12.77 10.57
N GLU A 191 17.17 11.68 11.08
CA GLU A 191 17.57 10.33 10.71
C GLU A 191 16.67 9.82 9.57
N TYR A 192 17.26 9.53 8.42
CA TYR A 192 16.54 9.09 7.21
C TYR A 192 16.61 7.57 7.07
N LEU A 193 15.46 6.91 7.19
CA LEU A 193 15.29 5.46 7.09
C LEU A 193 14.58 5.13 5.78
N GLU A 194 15.24 4.34 4.93
CA GLU A 194 14.68 3.96 3.63
C GLU A 194 13.80 2.69 3.72
N GLU A 195 12.69 2.68 2.98
CA GLU A 195 11.85 1.51 2.66
C GLU A 195 11.34 0.72 3.87
N VAL A 196 10.86 1.44 4.87
CA VAL A 196 10.19 0.90 6.05
C VAL A 196 8.77 0.48 5.67
N PRO A 197 8.26 -0.69 6.11
CA PRO A 197 6.83 -1.00 5.93
C PRO A 197 5.96 0.00 6.68
N MET A 198 4.94 0.56 6.02
CA MET A 198 4.08 1.62 6.58
C MET A 198 3.48 1.24 7.94
N ALA A 199 2.97 0.01 8.07
CA ALA A 199 2.44 -0.44 9.35
C ALA A 199 3.52 -0.53 10.44
N TYR A 200 4.72 -1.00 10.07
CA TYR A 200 5.85 -1.06 11.00
C TYR A 200 6.28 0.35 11.43
N ALA A 201 6.24 1.32 10.51
CA ALA A 201 6.49 2.73 10.78
C ALA A 201 5.49 3.36 11.79
N GLN A 202 4.25 2.89 11.81
CA GLN A 202 3.20 3.39 12.71
C GLN A 202 3.11 2.65 14.06
N GLU A 203 3.50 1.37 14.07
CA GLU A 203 3.37 0.48 15.24
C GLU A 203 4.67 0.39 16.07
N LYS A 204 5.86 0.46 15.44
CA LYS A 204 7.12 0.34 16.19
C LYS A 204 7.29 1.54 17.12
N GLY A 205 7.35 1.24 18.41
CA GLY A 205 7.32 2.26 19.46
C GLY A 205 8.44 3.30 19.36
N GLU A 206 9.63 2.95 18.87
CA GLU A 206 10.72 3.91 18.68
C GLU A 206 10.37 4.98 17.65
N PHE A 207 9.78 4.59 16.51
CA PHE A 207 9.39 5.54 15.47
C PHE A 207 8.21 6.39 15.93
N ARG A 208 7.22 5.75 16.54
CA ARG A 208 5.99 6.38 16.97
C ARG A 208 6.21 7.41 18.10
N ARG A 209 7.21 7.21 18.95
CA ARG A 209 7.58 8.12 20.05
C ARG A 209 8.48 9.28 19.61
N SER A 210 8.80 9.39 18.32
CA SER A 210 9.51 10.55 17.78
C SER A 210 8.61 11.30 16.80
N PRO A 211 8.72 12.64 16.73
CA PRO A 211 8.21 13.36 15.59
C PRO A 211 8.82 12.80 14.31
N ARG A 212 7.99 12.57 13.30
CA ARG A 212 8.45 11.91 12.08
C ARG A 212 7.72 12.42 10.85
N LEU A 213 8.44 12.50 9.75
CA LEU A 213 7.87 12.71 8.43
C LEU A 213 7.93 11.40 7.65
N ILE A 214 6.82 11.01 7.05
CA ILE A 214 6.72 9.80 6.21
C ILE A 214 6.56 10.23 4.77
N LEU A 215 7.48 9.80 3.90
CA LEU A 215 7.39 9.92 2.46
C LEU A 215 6.84 8.61 1.88
N SER A 216 5.74 8.71 1.15
CA SER A 216 5.09 7.58 0.49
C SER A 216 4.71 7.93 -0.95
N PHE A 217 4.64 6.93 -1.82
CA PHE A 217 3.94 7.07 -3.09
C PHE A 217 2.52 6.53 -2.94
N VAL A 218 1.53 7.29 -3.41
CA VAL A 218 0.12 6.93 -3.31
C VAL A 218 -0.60 7.26 -4.60
N TYR A 219 -1.59 6.45 -4.96
CA TYR A 219 -2.63 6.89 -5.88
C TYR A 219 -3.59 7.77 -5.10
N GLY A 220 -3.89 8.95 -5.62
CA GLY A 220 -4.87 9.82 -4.99
C GLY A 220 -6.30 9.34 -5.23
N ARG A 221 -7.25 10.26 -5.10
CA ARG A 221 -8.67 9.92 -5.13
C ARG A 221 -9.06 9.37 -6.51
N GLN A 222 -9.81 8.27 -6.51
CA GLN A 222 -10.45 7.78 -7.74
C GLN A 222 -11.67 8.65 -8.03
N PHE A 223 -11.73 9.20 -9.23
CA PHE A 223 -12.83 10.03 -9.71
C PHE A 223 -13.69 9.25 -10.70
N SER A 224 -15.01 9.36 -10.57
CA SER A 224 -15.93 8.94 -11.63
C SER A 224 -15.83 9.93 -12.80
N PRO A 225 -16.23 9.56 -14.04
CA PRO A 225 -16.22 10.50 -15.17
C PRO A 225 -16.96 11.82 -14.93
N GLY A 226 -17.99 11.83 -14.08
CA GLY A 226 -18.74 13.03 -13.70
C GLY A 226 -18.17 13.81 -12.50
N ASP A 227 -17.18 13.26 -11.81
CA ASP A 227 -16.56 13.85 -10.60
C ASP A 227 -15.12 14.31 -10.87
N LEU A 228 -14.70 14.38 -12.13
CA LEU A 228 -13.35 14.78 -12.49
C LEU A 228 -13.10 16.22 -12.02
N PRO A 229 -12.04 16.46 -11.24
CA PRO A 229 -11.71 17.79 -10.79
C PRO A 229 -11.37 18.68 -11.99
N SER A 230 -11.85 19.92 -11.97
CA SER A 230 -11.43 21.00 -12.85
C SER A 230 -10.88 22.13 -11.97
N PRO A 231 -9.60 22.54 -12.11
CA PRO A 231 -8.72 22.26 -13.24
C PRO A 231 -8.00 20.90 -13.21
N GLY A 232 -8.19 20.08 -12.15
CA GLY A 232 -7.41 18.85 -11.94
C GLY A 232 -6.05 19.15 -11.30
N ALA A 233 -5.16 18.15 -11.24
CA ALA A 233 -3.83 18.29 -10.64
C ALA A 233 -2.83 18.97 -11.60
N VAL A 234 -3.11 20.22 -11.97
CA VAL A 234 -2.34 20.98 -12.98
C VAL A 234 -1.21 21.85 -12.40
N GLY A 235 -1.09 21.88 -11.07
CA GLY A 235 -0.13 22.72 -10.33
C GLY A 235 0.01 22.25 -8.88
N ALA A 236 1.03 22.76 -8.19
CA ALA A 236 1.36 22.37 -6.82
C ALA A 236 0.21 22.63 -5.84
N GLU A 237 -0.55 23.70 -6.05
CA GLU A 237 -1.73 24.08 -5.27
C GLU A 237 -2.91 23.11 -5.43
N PHE A 238 -2.90 22.30 -6.48
CA PHE A 238 -3.93 21.30 -6.79
C PHE A 238 -3.42 19.86 -6.65
N ALA A 239 -2.24 19.65 -6.06
CA ALA A 239 -1.60 18.34 -5.98
C ALA A 239 -2.48 17.27 -5.29
N GLU A 240 -3.30 17.65 -4.30
CA GLU A 240 -4.26 16.75 -3.63
C GLU A 240 -5.37 16.22 -4.56
N LEU A 241 -5.55 16.82 -5.73
CA LEU A 241 -6.49 16.37 -6.76
C LEU A 241 -5.87 15.32 -7.70
N SER A 242 -4.61 14.95 -7.50
CA SER A 242 -3.91 13.94 -8.31
C SER A 242 -4.65 12.61 -8.23
N ALA A 243 -4.91 12.02 -9.40
CA ALA A 243 -5.50 10.69 -9.50
C ALA A 243 -4.42 9.62 -9.73
N PHE A 244 -3.24 10.02 -10.23
CA PHE A 244 -2.14 9.14 -10.52
C PHE A 244 -1.21 8.97 -9.32
N LEU A 245 -0.22 8.11 -9.50
CA LEU A 245 0.78 7.82 -8.49
C LEU A 245 1.66 9.07 -8.29
N HIS A 246 1.68 9.59 -7.07
CA HIS A 246 2.47 10.78 -6.73
C HIS A 246 3.05 10.68 -5.32
N PRO A 247 4.14 11.44 -5.02
CA PRO A 247 4.71 11.50 -3.69
C PRO A 247 3.79 12.26 -2.73
N ARG A 248 3.63 11.72 -1.54
CA ARG A 248 2.92 12.34 -0.42
C ARG A 248 3.80 12.29 0.82
N LEU A 249 3.95 13.44 1.46
CA LEU A 249 4.67 13.58 2.72
C LEU A 249 3.69 13.89 3.84
N GLU A 250 3.80 13.18 4.95
CA GLU A 250 2.90 13.29 6.08
C GLU A 250 3.70 13.41 7.38
N LEU A 251 3.49 14.51 8.11
CA LEU A 251 4.14 14.81 9.37
C LEU A 251 3.28 14.33 10.53
N PHE A 252 3.90 13.57 11.43
CA PHE A 252 3.31 13.05 12.64
C PHE A 252 4.06 13.59 13.85
N GLU A 253 3.30 13.98 14.86
CA GLU A 253 3.83 14.23 16.20
C GLU A 253 4.15 12.90 16.90
N ALA A 254 4.95 12.96 17.97
CA ALA A 254 5.15 11.82 18.85
C ALA A 254 3.81 11.37 19.43
N PHE A 255 3.59 10.05 19.51
CA PHE A 255 2.32 9.50 19.97
C PHE A 255 2.51 8.26 20.85
N THR A 256 2.04 8.35 22.09
CA THR A 256 2.12 7.27 23.09
C THR A 256 0.77 6.62 23.39
N GLY A 257 -0.33 7.15 22.84
CA GLY A 257 -1.69 6.64 23.08
C GLY A 257 -1.97 5.28 22.44
N SER A 258 -3.15 4.73 22.67
CA SER A 258 -3.64 3.54 21.96
C SER A 258 -4.16 3.90 20.56
N GLY A 259 -3.97 3.03 19.56
CA GLY A 259 -4.49 3.22 18.19
C GLY A 259 -3.46 3.73 17.20
N HIS A 260 -3.87 4.47 16.17
CA HIS A 260 -2.98 5.03 15.14
C HIS A 260 -2.90 6.56 15.27
N SER A 261 -1.71 7.13 15.14
CA SER A 261 -1.53 8.59 15.03
C SER A 261 -2.00 9.07 13.67
N LEU A 262 -2.70 10.19 13.61
CA LEU A 262 -3.02 10.88 12.36
C LEU A 262 -1.94 11.92 12.03
N PRO A 263 -1.72 12.23 10.75
CA PRO A 263 -0.80 13.29 10.39
C PRO A 263 -1.37 14.65 10.78
N VAL A 264 -0.51 15.52 11.31
CA VAL A 264 -0.86 16.90 11.70
C VAL A 264 -0.57 17.90 10.58
N HIS A 265 0.25 17.50 9.61
CA HIS A 265 0.52 18.27 8.41
C HIS A 265 0.83 17.32 7.25
N ALA A 266 0.45 17.69 6.02
CA ALA A 266 0.68 16.87 4.84
C ALA A 266 0.95 17.73 3.61
N HIS A 267 1.68 17.16 2.66
CA HIS A 267 1.95 17.76 1.36
C HIS A 267 1.95 16.68 0.28
N ALA A 268 1.01 16.79 -0.66
CA ALA A 268 1.08 16.11 -1.93
C ALA A 268 2.03 16.89 -2.87
N VAL A 269 2.96 16.18 -3.49
CA VAL A 269 3.72 16.68 -4.64
C VAL A 269 2.88 16.38 -5.88
N VAL A 270 2.67 17.37 -6.75
CA VAL A 270 1.83 17.17 -7.94
C VAL A 270 2.41 16.05 -8.82
N GLU A 271 1.53 15.30 -9.48
CA GLU A 271 1.91 14.23 -10.40
C GLU A 271 2.68 14.79 -11.61
N ASP A 272 3.63 14.00 -12.10
CA ASP A 272 4.34 14.28 -13.35
C ASP A 272 4.23 13.05 -14.26
N VAL A 273 3.81 13.26 -15.51
CA VAL A 273 3.56 12.19 -16.48
C VAL A 273 4.83 11.39 -16.80
N PHE A 274 5.99 12.02 -16.73
CA PHE A 274 7.29 11.40 -16.96
C PHE A 274 7.93 10.89 -15.67
N THR A 275 7.23 11.01 -14.53
CA THR A 275 7.75 10.68 -13.20
C THR A 275 9.02 11.47 -12.84
N GLU A 276 9.10 12.72 -13.32
CA GLU A 276 10.22 13.64 -13.08
C GLU A 276 9.80 14.80 -12.16
N TRP A 277 9.97 14.62 -10.85
CA TRP A 277 9.60 15.64 -9.86
C TRP A 277 10.71 16.67 -9.66
N GLN A 278 11.01 17.45 -10.70
CA GLN A 278 12.14 18.40 -10.70
C GLN A 278 11.78 19.85 -11.03
N SER A 279 10.59 20.12 -11.57
CA SER A 279 10.09 21.49 -11.78
C SER A 279 10.23 22.34 -10.52
N PHE A 280 10.88 23.51 -10.65
CA PHE A 280 11.12 24.39 -9.50
C PHE A 280 9.80 24.85 -8.86
N VAL A 281 8.85 25.31 -9.67
CA VAL A 281 7.56 25.85 -9.20
C VAL A 281 6.58 24.73 -8.83
N GLY A 282 6.59 23.61 -9.56
CA GLY A 282 5.66 22.51 -9.34
C GLY A 282 6.05 21.58 -8.19
N HIS A 283 7.36 21.39 -7.96
CA HIS A 283 7.86 20.35 -7.08
C HIS A 283 8.83 20.89 -6.03
N VAL A 284 9.92 21.54 -6.44
CA VAL A 284 11.06 21.80 -5.55
C VAL A 284 10.75 22.86 -4.50
N ASP A 285 10.30 24.05 -4.91
CA ASP A 285 10.02 25.15 -3.96
C ASP A 285 8.86 24.82 -3.01
N PRO A 286 7.70 24.28 -3.46
CA PRO A 286 6.64 23.85 -2.55
C PRO A 286 7.11 22.79 -1.54
N LEU A 287 7.85 21.77 -2.01
CA LEU A 287 8.39 20.73 -1.16
C LEU A 287 9.33 21.32 -0.10
N PHE A 288 10.29 22.14 -0.51
CA PHE A 288 11.30 22.69 0.41
C PHE A 288 10.67 23.59 1.47
N ARG A 289 9.63 24.37 1.11
CA ARG A 289 8.86 25.16 2.08
C ARG A 289 8.14 24.27 3.09
N PHE A 290 7.50 23.19 2.64
CA PHE A 290 6.85 22.21 3.50
C PHE A 290 7.84 21.51 4.44
N LEU A 291 9.00 21.09 3.92
CA LEU A 291 10.07 20.47 4.70
C LEU A 291 10.60 21.44 5.77
N ALA A 292 10.87 22.70 5.41
CA ALA A 292 11.29 23.72 6.36
C ALA A 292 10.24 23.98 7.46
N ALA A 293 8.95 24.01 7.10
CA ALA A 293 7.85 24.14 8.06
C ALA A 293 7.77 22.93 9.00
N SER A 294 7.90 21.72 8.46
CA SER A 294 7.88 20.47 9.22
C SER A 294 9.02 20.41 10.24
N ALA A 295 10.23 20.81 9.84
CA ALA A 295 11.38 20.87 10.75
C ALA A 295 11.17 21.89 11.89
N ARG A 296 10.57 23.06 11.60
CA ARG A 296 10.23 24.04 12.64
C ARG A 296 9.19 23.50 13.63
N MET A 297 8.19 22.77 13.15
CA MET A 297 7.19 22.13 14.01
C MET A 297 7.83 21.05 14.89
N ALA A 298 8.62 20.16 14.29
CA ALA A 298 9.34 19.11 15.02
C ALA A 298 10.29 19.67 16.09
N SER A 299 11.02 20.74 15.78
CA SER A 299 11.89 21.43 16.74
C SER A 299 11.12 21.91 17.98
N LYS A 300 9.94 22.53 17.77
CA LYS A 300 9.11 23.01 18.88
C LYS A 300 8.60 21.88 19.77
N TRP A 301 8.19 20.75 19.19
CA TRP A 301 7.70 19.61 19.97
C TRP A 301 8.80 19.01 20.83
N LEU A 302 10.00 18.82 20.29
CA LEU A 302 11.14 18.28 21.04
C LEU A 302 11.56 19.21 22.18
N GLN A 303 11.56 20.53 21.94
CA GLN A 303 11.85 21.53 22.99
C GLN A 303 10.79 21.56 24.10
N ALA A 304 9.52 21.30 23.77
CA ALA A 304 8.43 21.24 24.75
C ALA A 304 8.54 20.01 25.66
N GLU A 305 8.91 18.85 25.11
CA GLU A 305 9.16 17.62 25.88
C GLU A 305 10.39 17.71 26.78
N GLY A 306 11.45 18.41 26.33
CA GLY A 306 12.65 18.67 27.15
C GLY A 306 12.43 19.65 28.31
N GLY A 307 11.35 20.44 28.27
CA GLY A 307 11.01 21.45 29.28
C GLY A 307 10.34 20.92 30.55
N GLU A 308 9.77 19.71 30.52
CA GLU A 308 9.05 19.13 31.68
C GLU A 308 9.95 18.44 32.72
N VAL A 309 11.27 18.35 32.49
CA VAL A 309 12.21 17.68 33.42
C VAL A 309 12.91 18.66 34.38
N ALA A 310 12.68 19.97 34.25
CA ALA A 310 13.35 21.00 35.07
C ALA A 310 12.39 21.77 35.99
N ALA A 311 11.53 21.10 36.76
CA ALA A 311 10.87 21.70 37.94
C ALA A 311 10.15 20.66 38.82
N VAL A 312 10.89 19.81 39.52
CA VAL A 312 10.50 19.36 40.88
C VAL A 312 11.80 19.24 41.69
N GLY A 313 11.86 19.97 42.80
CA GLY A 313 13.08 20.22 43.59
C GLY A 313 13.52 19.09 44.50
#